data_AF-A0A256YC70-F1
#
_entry.id   AF-A0A256YC70-F1
#
_cell.length_a   1.000
_cell.length_b   1.000
_cell.length_c   1.000
_cell.angle_alpha   90.00
_cell.angle_beta   90.00
_cell.angle_gamma   90.00
#
_symmetry.space_group_name_H-M   'P 1'
#
loop_
_entity.id
_entity.type
_entity.pdbx_description
1 polymer ?
#
loop_
_entity_poly.entity_id
_entity_poly.type
_entity_poly.pdbx_seq_one_letter_code
_entity_poly.pdbx_strand_id
1 'polypeptide(L)'
;MALYEEDIVTKIRNILSDMRIELSRYVTHIKVEGQDIVIMKAIEWLKSVQHPGGYWGYRSVADTGLAILALATLGIKDEKWEIRLETGEKFEGGVSKAVNWIKSKCTEYNCEGNIWDTAIVVRALLELGIKDEWVFKSINWIYENTIENYKHEKPHHVAQAIIALARYGDLKRARELTNKLKEILINIELKDCYVLGQVIEAFVATGLDPFSPEIDKYVRYIENELRESVKTGISETTFQETVVGLMGLIKSHRVHLEDDVIQMLIAEILKYPERRKPDGSWYHDAKKTALALLALNALGHMPRVEVHPRILYETIGKYEKKIISVLREYDENTARKIREIKKGYLFTALGISASILAIILLITHLLPNPTIENFIVETILSSLSVSAFKKVHELTRI
;
A
#
# COMPACT_ATOMS: atom_id res chain seq x y z
N MET A 1 36.91 2.96 13.12
CA MET A 1 36.34 3.04 11.75
C MET A 1 34.94 2.44 11.70
N ALA A 2 34.73 1.19 12.15
CA ALA A 2 33.44 0.50 12.12
C ALA A 2 32.22 1.31 12.63
N LEU A 3 32.33 1.98 13.79
CA LEU A 3 31.23 2.81 14.34
C LEU A 3 30.85 4.03 13.49
N TYR A 4 31.75 4.51 12.63
CA TYR A 4 31.50 5.67 11.75
C TYR A 4 30.86 5.24 10.43
N GLU A 5 31.24 4.06 9.93
CA GLU A 5 30.63 3.46 8.74
C GLU A 5 29.16 3.11 9.00
N GLU A 6 28.84 2.64 10.22
CA GLU A 6 27.47 2.31 10.62
C GLU A 6 26.54 3.55 10.69
N ASP A 7 27.06 4.71 11.12
CA ASP A 7 26.30 5.97 11.17
C ASP A 7 25.92 6.50 9.77
N ILE A 8 26.86 6.43 8.81
CA ILE A 8 26.63 6.90 7.44
C ILE A 8 25.66 5.98 6.70
N VAL A 9 25.83 4.66 6.86
CA VAL A 9 24.91 3.69 6.27
C VAL A 9 23.49 3.93 6.80
N THR A 10 23.35 4.26 8.09
CA THR A 10 22.06 4.60 8.69
C THR A 10 21.48 5.90 8.13
N LYS A 11 22.28 6.97 8.03
CA LYS A 11 21.87 8.26 7.45
C LYS A 11 21.45 8.13 5.98
N ILE A 12 22.23 7.43 5.16
CA ILE A 12 21.90 7.17 3.75
C ILE A 12 20.63 6.33 3.64
N ARG A 13 20.48 5.28 4.46
CA ARG A 13 19.26 4.45 4.49
C ARG A 13 18.02 5.27 4.81
N ASN A 14 18.11 6.19 5.76
CA ASN A 14 17.00 7.10 6.10
C ASN A 14 16.69 8.04 4.93
N ILE A 15 17.69 8.65 4.30
CA ILE A 15 17.50 9.53 3.13
C ILE A 15 16.86 8.76 1.97
N LEU A 16 17.28 7.53 1.70
CA LEU A 16 16.69 6.68 0.67
C LEU A 16 15.26 6.26 1.01
N SER A 17 14.96 6.01 2.29
CA SER A 17 13.60 5.75 2.76
C SER A 17 12.70 6.97 2.54
N ASP A 18 13.15 8.15 2.92
CA ASP A 18 12.43 9.41 2.70
C ASP A 18 12.24 9.70 1.22
N MET A 19 13.27 9.48 0.40
CA MET A 19 13.19 9.60 -1.05
C MET A 19 12.18 8.62 -1.63
N ARG A 20 12.14 7.37 -1.15
CA ARG A 20 11.16 6.38 -1.58
C ARG A 20 9.74 6.80 -1.22
N ILE A 21 9.53 7.33 -0.02
CA ILE A 21 8.23 7.86 0.41
C ILE A 21 7.84 9.04 -0.49
N GLU A 22 8.72 10.03 -0.67
CA GLU A 22 8.43 11.22 -1.47
C GLU A 22 8.27 10.90 -2.96
N LEU A 23 9.10 10.03 -3.54
CA LEU A 23 8.94 9.55 -4.92
C LEU A 23 7.71 8.66 -5.08
N SER A 24 7.29 7.88 -4.09
CA SER A 24 6.04 7.11 -4.19
C SER A 24 4.81 8.00 -4.40
N ARG A 25 4.89 9.29 -4.02
CA ARG A 25 3.87 10.31 -4.32
C ARG A 25 3.83 10.72 -5.80
N TYR A 26 4.93 10.52 -6.53
CA TYR A 26 5.11 10.95 -7.93
C TYR A 26 5.27 9.79 -8.92
N VAL A 27 5.56 8.57 -8.44
CA VAL A 27 5.63 7.31 -9.21
C VAL A 27 4.21 6.83 -9.61
N THR A 28 3.21 7.71 -9.52
CA THR A 28 1.84 7.51 -9.98
C THR A 28 1.69 7.44 -11.50
N HIS A 29 2.78 7.60 -12.26
CA HIS A 29 2.86 7.25 -13.69
C HIS A 29 3.35 5.82 -13.96
N ILE A 30 3.19 4.90 -13.01
CA ILE A 30 3.11 3.49 -13.40
C ILE A 30 1.92 3.40 -14.36
N LYS A 31 2.22 3.38 -15.67
CA LYS A 31 1.40 2.67 -16.63
C LYS A 31 1.05 1.35 -15.95
N VAL A 32 -0.25 1.16 -15.75
CA VAL A 32 -0.88 0.08 -15.02
C VAL A 32 -0.63 -1.31 -15.68
N GLU A 33 0.41 -1.45 -16.51
CA GLU A 33 0.88 -2.69 -17.13
C GLU A 33 1.14 -3.81 -16.09
N GLY A 34 1.34 -3.47 -14.81
CA GLY A 34 1.45 -4.43 -13.70
C GLY A 34 0.15 -4.75 -12.94
N GLN A 35 -0.86 -3.86 -12.90
CA GLN A 35 -2.16 -4.26 -12.32
C GLN A 35 -2.85 -5.26 -13.24
N ASP A 36 -2.64 -5.18 -14.55
CA ASP A 36 -3.16 -6.19 -15.47
C ASP A 36 -2.74 -7.60 -15.02
N ILE A 37 -1.47 -7.80 -14.66
CA ILE A 37 -1.01 -9.12 -14.17
C ILE A 37 -1.64 -9.50 -12.84
N VAL A 38 -1.76 -8.55 -11.90
CA VAL A 38 -2.36 -8.82 -10.57
C VAL A 38 -3.84 -9.15 -10.72
N ILE A 39 -4.57 -8.34 -11.48
CA ILE A 39 -6.01 -8.49 -11.77
C ILE A 39 -6.23 -9.79 -12.55
N MET A 40 -5.44 -10.08 -13.58
CA MET A 40 -5.51 -11.34 -14.33
C MET A 40 -5.29 -12.55 -13.43
N LYS A 41 -4.27 -12.55 -12.56
CA LYS A 41 -4.06 -13.67 -11.63
C LYS A 41 -5.22 -13.85 -10.67
N ALA A 42 -5.78 -12.76 -10.15
CA ALA A 42 -6.93 -12.82 -9.26
C ALA A 42 -8.22 -13.30 -9.96
N ILE A 43 -8.42 -12.90 -11.22
CA ILE A 43 -9.48 -13.41 -12.09
C ILE A 43 -9.31 -14.92 -12.29
N GLU A 44 -8.13 -15.36 -12.72
CA GLU A 44 -7.86 -16.77 -12.97
C GLU A 44 -8.00 -17.61 -11.70
N TRP A 45 -7.57 -17.06 -10.55
CA TRP A 45 -7.82 -17.68 -9.26
C TRP A 45 -9.32 -17.81 -8.97
N LEU A 46 -10.10 -16.73 -9.11
CA LEU A 46 -11.56 -16.77 -8.93
C LEU A 46 -12.22 -17.81 -9.83
N LYS A 47 -11.84 -17.88 -11.11
CA LYS A 47 -12.31 -18.92 -12.04
C LYS A 47 -12.00 -20.32 -11.52
N SER A 48 -10.76 -20.54 -11.05
CA SER A 48 -10.29 -21.84 -10.58
C SER A 48 -10.98 -22.33 -9.30
N VAL A 49 -11.40 -21.42 -8.41
CA VAL A 49 -12.05 -21.77 -7.13
C VAL A 49 -13.58 -21.72 -7.18
N GLN A 50 -14.17 -21.51 -8.36
CA GLN A 50 -15.62 -21.68 -8.52
C GLN A 50 -15.98 -23.14 -8.20
N HIS A 51 -16.98 -23.36 -7.35
CA HIS A 51 -17.44 -24.71 -7.06
C HIS A 51 -18.09 -25.32 -8.32
N PRO A 52 -17.98 -26.64 -8.57
CA PRO A 52 -18.66 -27.32 -9.68
C PRO A 52 -20.18 -27.13 -9.74
N GLY A 53 -20.79 -26.65 -8.67
CA GLY A 53 -22.21 -26.29 -8.61
C GLY A 53 -22.55 -24.89 -9.14
N GLY A 54 -21.54 -24.07 -9.46
CA GLY A 54 -21.69 -22.70 -9.98
C GLY A 54 -21.44 -21.58 -8.98
N TYR A 55 -21.25 -21.85 -7.69
CA TYR A 55 -21.13 -20.83 -6.65
C TYR A 55 -19.69 -20.56 -6.20
N TRP A 56 -19.49 -19.47 -5.45
CA TRP A 56 -18.26 -19.17 -4.72
C TRP A 56 -18.49 -19.19 -3.21
N GLY A 57 -17.42 -19.43 -2.45
CA GLY A 57 -17.45 -19.43 -0.99
C GLY A 57 -18.36 -20.51 -0.40
N TYR A 58 -19.00 -20.18 0.72
CA TYR A 58 -19.77 -21.13 1.54
C TYR A 58 -21.23 -21.28 1.07
N ARG A 59 -21.46 -21.46 -0.23
CA ARG A 59 -22.83 -21.51 -0.83
C ARG A 59 -23.66 -20.26 -0.54
N SER A 60 -23.01 -19.11 -0.35
CA SER A 60 -23.66 -17.82 -0.16
C SER A 60 -24.05 -17.22 -1.51
N VAL A 61 -25.33 -16.86 -1.65
CA VAL A 61 -25.84 -16.13 -2.82
C VAL A 61 -25.17 -14.77 -2.98
N ALA A 62 -24.86 -14.12 -1.86
CA ALA A 62 -24.22 -12.82 -1.84
C ALA A 62 -22.73 -12.89 -2.24
N ASP A 63 -21.99 -13.89 -1.75
CA ASP A 63 -20.59 -14.08 -2.14
C ASP A 63 -20.48 -14.44 -3.63
N THR A 64 -21.41 -15.27 -4.11
CA THR A 64 -21.51 -15.61 -5.54
C THR A 64 -21.88 -14.36 -6.36
N GLY A 65 -22.83 -13.55 -5.89
CA GLY A 65 -23.21 -12.29 -6.52
C GLY A 65 -22.04 -11.30 -6.58
N LEU A 66 -21.25 -11.17 -5.51
CA LEU A 66 -20.04 -10.34 -5.49
C LEU A 66 -18.98 -10.82 -6.48
N ALA A 67 -18.73 -12.13 -6.56
CA ALA A 67 -17.79 -12.69 -7.53
C ALA A 67 -18.23 -12.42 -8.97
N ILE A 68 -19.52 -12.62 -9.28
CA ILE A 68 -20.09 -12.27 -10.60
C ILE A 68 -19.96 -10.78 -10.87
N LEU A 69 -20.31 -9.92 -9.90
CA LEU A 69 -20.23 -8.47 -10.05
C LEU A 69 -18.79 -8.02 -10.34
N ALA A 70 -17.80 -8.58 -9.65
CA ALA A 70 -16.39 -8.31 -9.88
C ALA A 70 -15.95 -8.71 -11.30
N LEU A 71 -16.26 -9.94 -11.72
CA LEU A 71 -15.94 -10.45 -13.06
C LEU A 71 -16.63 -9.62 -14.16
N ALA A 72 -17.92 -9.34 -14.01
CA ALA A 72 -18.72 -8.59 -14.98
C ALA A 72 -18.21 -7.16 -15.16
N THR A 73 -17.82 -6.50 -14.05
CA THR A 73 -17.24 -5.15 -14.07
C THR A 73 -15.90 -5.11 -14.82
N LEU A 74 -15.16 -6.23 -14.83
CA LEU A 74 -13.91 -6.41 -15.57
C LEU A 74 -14.13 -6.95 -17.00
N GLY A 75 -15.38 -6.97 -17.48
CA GLY A 75 -15.73 -7.36 -18.85
C GLY A 75 -15.95 -8.87 -19.06
N ILE A 76 -15.88 -9.70 -18.02
CA ILE A 76 -16.10 -11.15 -18.10
C ILE A 76 -17.59 -11.43 -17.92
N LYS A 77 -18.32 -11.60 -19.02
CA LYS A 77 -19.79 -11.74 -19.00
C LYS A 77 -20.30 -13.13 -19.39
N ASP A 78 -19.84 -13.66 -20.51
CA ASP A 78 -20.34 -14.94 -21.07
C ASP A 78 -19.27 -16.02 -21.15
N GLU A 79 -18.17 -15.86 -20.40
CA GLU A 79 -17.04 -16.78 -20.43
C GLU A 79 -17.36 -18.10 -19.71
N LYS A 80 -16.86 -19.20 -20.29
CA LYS A 80 -16.81 -20.53 -19.69
C LYS A 80 -15.36 -20.89 -19.39
N TRP A 81 -15.13 -21.61 -18.31
CA TRP A 81 -13.79 -22.06 -17.91
C TRP A 81 -13.82 -23.48 -17.33
N GLU A 82 -12.66 -24.11 -17.23
CA GLU A 82 -12.49 -25.43 -16.62
C GLU A 82 -12.16 -25.28 -15.14
N ILE A 83 -12.95 -25.91 -14.27
CA ILE A 83 -12.67 -26.06 -12.84
C ILE A 83 -11.97 -27.41 -12.66
N ARG A 84 -10.80 -27.41 -12.01
CA ARG A 84 -10.06 -28.63 -11.66
C ARG A 84 -10.09 -28.84 -10.16
N LEU A 85 -10.62 -29.97 -9.72
CA LEU A 85 -10.55 -30.37 -8.31
C LEU A 85 -9.19 -30.99 -8.00
N GLU A 86 -8.86 -31.06 -6.70
CA GLU A 86 -7.65 -31.74 -6.22
C GLU A 86 -7.60 -33.23 -6.61
N THR A 87 -8.77 -33.83 -6.83
CA THR A 87 -8.92 -35.21 -7.35
C THR A 87 -8.50 -35.37 -8.82
N GLY A 88 -8.26 -34.26 -9.54
CA GLY A 88 -7.98 -34.23 -10.97
C GLY A 88 -9.23 -34.20 -11.85
N GLU A 89 -10.43 -34.28 -11.26
CA GLU A 89 -11.70 -34.17 -11.98
C GLU A 89 -11.89 -32.77 -12.58
N LYS A 90 -12.48 -32.74 -13.77
CA LYS A 90 -12.70 -31.53 -14.56
C LYS A 90 -14.20 -31.24 -14.66
N PHE A 91 -14.59 -30.03 -14.31
CA PHE A 91 -15.97 -29.55 -14.40
C PHE A 91 -16.05 -28.29 -15.25
N GLU A 92 -17.15 -28.12 -15.98
CA GLU A 92 -17.46 -26.85 -16.64
C GLU A 92 -17.85 -25.82 -15.56
N GLY A 93 -17.12 -24.71 -15.51
CA GLY A 93 -17.46 -23.48 -14.80
C GLY A 93 -17.97 -22.42 -15.76
N GLY A 94 -18.24 -21.23 -15.23
CA GLY A 94 -18.66 -20.09 -16.04
C GLY A 94 -19.67 -19.19 -15.32
N VAL A 95 -19.87 -18.01 -15.91
CA VAL A 95 -20.83 -17.01 -15.41
C VAL A 95 -22.27 -17.53 -15.50
N SER A 96 -22.65 -18.11 -16.64
CA SER A 96 -24.01 -18.65 -16.85
C SER A 96 -24.38 -19.72 -15.81
N LYS A 97 -23.42 -20.57 -15.44
CA LYS A 97 -23.60 -21.59 -14.40
C LYS A 97 -23.83 -20.96 -13.02
N ALA A 98 -23.12 -19.88 -12.70
CA ALA A 98 -23.33 -19.14 -11.46
C ALA A 98 -24.69 -18.44 -11.40
N VAL A 99 -25.10 -17.80 -12.50
CA VAL A 99 -26.42 -17.18 -12.63
C VAL A 99 -27.53 -18.20 -12.44
N ASN A 100 -27.42 -19.37 -13.08
CA ASN A 100 -28.39 -20.46 -12.93
C ASN A 100 -28.44 -20.98 -11.48
N TRP A 101 -27.28 -21.11 -10.83
CA TRP A 101 -27.23 -21.51 -9.44
C TRP A 101 -27.93 -20.47 -8.53
N ILE A 102 -27.64 -19.17 -8.68
CA ILE A 102 -28.31 -18.10 -7.93
C ILE A 102 -29.82 -18.18 -8.12
N LYS A 103 -30.30 -18.25 -9.37
CA LYS A 103 -31.74 -18.34 -9.68
C LYS A 103 -32.41 -19.58 -9.08
N SER A 104 -31.66 -20.69 -8.92
CA SER A 104 -32.17 -21.89 -8.25
C SER A 104 -32.25 -21.79 -6.72
N LYS A 105 -31.56 -20.80 -6.13
CA LYS A 105 -31.52 -20.56 -4.69
C LYS A 105 -32.42 -19.41 -4.23
N CYS A 106 -32.69 -18.47 -5.13
CA CYS A 106 -33.60 -17.37 -4.86
C CYS A 106 -35.04 -17.76 -5.17
N THR A 107 -35.99 -17.08 -4.53
CA THR A 107 -37.41 -17.13 -4.92
C THR A 107 -37.61 -16.34 -6.20
N GLU A 108 -38.84 -16.24 -6.70
CA GLU A 108 -39.15 -15.41 -7.88
C GLU A 108 -38.98 -13.89 -7.61
N TYR A 109 -38.81 -13.47 -6.35
CA TYR A 109 -38.71 -12.06 -5.95
C TYR A 109 -37.38 -11.73 -5.27
N ASN A 110 -36.80 -12.62 -4.48
CA ASN A 110 -35.67 -12.27 -3.61
C ASN A 110 -34.77 -13.46 -3.31
N CYS A 111 -33.59 -13.14 -2.77
CA CYS A 111 -32.65 -14.11 -2.28
C CYS A 111 -32.72 -14.13 -0.74
N GLU A 112 -33.20 -15.25 -0.19
CA GLU A 112 -33.26 -15.51 1.26
C GLU A 112 -34.03 -14.47 2.09
N GLY A 113 -34.94 -13.71 1.47
CA GLY A 113 -35.67 -12.62 2.13
C GLY A 113 -34.80 -11.44 2.57
N ASN A 114 -33.55 -11.37 2.11
CA ASN A 114 -32.57 -10.38 2.56
C ASN A 114 -32.38 -9.26 1.50
N ILE A 115 -32.56 -8.00 1.90
CA ILE A 115 -32.41 -6.83 1.01
C ILE A 115 -30.99 -6.71 0.47
N TRP A 116 -29.98 -6.88 1.32
CA TRP A 116 -28.57 -6.72 0.94
C TRP A 116 -28.16 -7.79 -0.07
N ASP A 117 -28.45 -9.07 0.20
CA ASP A 117 -28.12 -10.18 -0.69
C ASP A 117 -28.82 -10.01 -2.05
N THR A 118 -30.13 -9.71 -2.02
CA THR A 118 -30.91 -9.51 -3.24
C THR A 118 -30.40 -8.33 -4.06
N ALA A 119 -30.05 -7.21 -3.41
CA ALA A 119 -29.51 -6.03 -4.10
C ALA A 119 -28.15 -6.30 -4.74
N ILE A 120 -27.24 -7.03 -4.08
CA ILE A 120 -25.94 -7.42 -4.65
C ILE A 120 -26.13 -8.33 -5.87
N VAL A 121 -27.03 -9.32 -5.78
CA VAL A 121 -27.34 -10.20 -6.91
C VAL A 121 -27.92 -9.42 -8.09
N VAL A 122 -28.89 -8.55 -7.84
CA VAL A 122 -29.50 -7.70 -8.89
C VAL A 122 -28.45 -6.82 -9.54
N ARG A 123 -27.55 -6.19 -8.78
CA ARG A 123 -26.42 -5.42 -9.32
C ARG A 123 -25.55 -6.26 -10.24
N ALA A 124 -25.21 -7.49 -9.82
CA ALA A 124 -24.39 -8.41 -10.60
C ALA A 124 -25.06 -8.76 -11.95
N LEU A 125 -26.36 -9.10 -11.92
CA LEU A 125 -27.13 -9.41 -13.13
C LEU A 125 -27.24 -8.21 -14.08
N LEU A 126 -27.44 -7.00 -13.54
CA LEU A 126 -27.48 -5.77 -14.33
C LEU A 126 -26.14 -5.47 -15.01
N GLU A 127 -25.01 -5.73 -14.34
CA GLU A 127 -23.68 -5.55 -14.92
C GLU A 127 -23.41 -6.54 -16.06
N LEU A 128 -24.00 -7.75 -15.98
CA LEU A 128 -24.05 -8.72 -17.09
C LEU A 128 -25.00 -8.29 -18.22
N GLY A 129 -25.81 -7.25 -18.04
CA GLY A 129 -26.83 -6.82 -19.00
C GLY A 129 -28.14 -7.61 -18.93
N ILE A 130 -28.34 -8.43 -17.90
CA ILE A 130 -29.56 -9.22 -17.69
C ILE A 130 -30.63 -8.32 -17.06
N LYS A 131 -31.76 -8.17 -17.76
CA LYS A 131 -32.93 -7.37 -17.34
C LYS A 131 -34.24 -8.14 -17.54
N ASP A 132 -34.26 -9.39 -17.10
CA ASP A 132 -35.41 -10.27 -17.24
C ASP A 132 -36.50 -10.02 -16.16
N GLU A 133 -37.57 -10.80 -16.22
CA GLU A 133 -38.70 -10.70 -15.28
C GLU A 133 -38.28 -10.84 -13.82
N TRP A 134 -37.30 -11.70 -13.53
CA TRP A 134 -36.81 -11.89 -12.17
C TRP A 134 -36.16 -10.60 -11.65
N VAL A 135 -35.28 -9.97 -12.43
CA VAL A 135 -34.65 -8.69 -12.05
C VAL A 135 -35.70 -7.61 -11.80
N PHE A 136 -36.73 -7.52 -12.65
CA PHE A 136 -37.84 -6.58 -12.46
C PHE A 136 -38.60 -6.84 -11.15
N LYS A 137 -39.00 -8.09 -10.90
CA LYS A 137 -39.68 -8.50 -9.66
C LYS A 137 -38.84 -8.20 -8.43
N SER A 138 -37.54 -8.50 -8.47
CA SER A 138 -36.60 -8.22 -7.38
C SER A 138 -36.41 -6.74 -7.11
N ILE A 139 -36.36 -5.90 -8.14
CA ILE A 139 -36.29 -4.44 -7.96
C ILE A 139 -37.53 -3.89 -7.25
N ASN A 140 -38.73 -4.38 -7.61
CA ASN A 140 -39.96 -4.00 -6.92
C ASN A 140 -39.96 -4.47 -5.46
N TRP A 141 -39.60 -5.74 -5.23
CA TRP A 141 -39.50 -6.30 -3.88
C TRP A 141 -38.49 -5.54 -3.01
N ILE A 142 -37.29 -5.24 -3.53
CA ILE A 142 -36.27 -4.45 -2.83
C ILE A 142 -36.87 -3.11 -2.39
N TYR A 143 -37.55 -2.41 -3.29
CA TYR A 143 -38.14 -1.11 -2.98
C TYR A 143 -39.23 -1.21 -1.92
N GLU A 144 -40.24 -2.06 -2.14
CA GLU A 144 -41.40 -2.22 -1.25
C GLU A 144 -40.97 -2.65 0.15
N ASN A 145 -40.10 -3.67 0.24
CA ASN A 145 -39.64 -4.15 1.53
C ASN A 145 -38.76 -3.11 2.25
N THR A 146 -37.93 -2.36 1.51
CA THR A 146 -37.08 -1.33 2.11
C THR A 146 -37.90 -0.12 2.56
N ILE A 147 -38.85 0.37 1.76
CA ILE A 147 -39.64 1.56 2.12
C ILE A 147 -40.56 1.29 3.32
N GLU A 148 -41.09 0.08 3.45
CA GLU A 148 -41.91 -0.33 4.59
C GLU A 148 -41.07 -0.48 5.87
N ASN A 149 -39.85 -1.03 5.76
CA ASN A 149 -39.06 -1.44 6.92
C ASN A 149 -37.80 -0.60 7.19
N TYR A 150 -37.54 0.51 6.47
CA TYR A 150 -36.25 1.23 6.50
C TYR A 150 -35.73 1.56 7.90
N LYS A 151 -36.61 1.85 8.88
CA LYS A 151 -36.20 2.19 10.25
C LYS A 151 -35.60 1.02 11.02
N HIS A 152 -35.93 -0.21 10.63
CA HIS A 152 -35.43 -1.45 11.23
C HIS A 152 -34.28 -2.05 10.42
N GLU A 153 -34.05 -1.55 9.20
CA GLU A 153 -32.96 -2.00 8.35
C GLU A 153 -31.63 -1.38 8.74
N LYS A 154 -30.55 -2.14 8.49
CA LYS A 154 -29.20 -1.61 8.64
C LYS A 154 -28.95 -0.56 7.55
N PRO A 155 -28.23 0.54 7.85
CA PRO A 155 -27.99 1.60 6.86
C PRO A 155 -27.37 1.10 5.54
N HIS A 156 -26.46 0.12 5.60
CA HIS A 156 -25.85 -0.45 4.40
C HIS A 156 -26.80 -1.33 3.58
N HIS A 157 -27.84 -1.92 4.18
CA HIS A 157 -28.88 -2.62 3.42
C HIS A 157 -29.68 -1.63 2.57
N VAL A 158 -30.11 -0.53 3.19
CA VAL A 158 -30.81 0.57 2.50
C VAL A 158 -29.91 1.18 1.42
N ALA A 159 -28.61 1.37 1.72
CA ALA A 159 -27.64 1.85 0.73
C ALA A 159 -27.53 0.91 -0.48
N GLN A 160 -27.46 -0.41 -0.28
CA GLN A 160 -27.45 -1.36 -1.40
C GLN A 160 -28.75 -1.35 -2.20
N ALA A 161 -29.90 -1.23 -1.55
CA ALA A 161 -31.19 -1.07 -2.23
C ALA A 161 -31.20 0.16 -3.15
N ILE A 162 -30.71 1.31 -2.67
CA ILE A 162 -30.56 2.54 -3.44
C ILE A 162 -29.64 2.32 -4.65
N ILE A 163 -28.48 1.70 -4.46
CA ILE A 163 -27.52 1.45 -5.53
C ILE A 163 -28.14 0.53 -6.60
N ALA A 164 -28.85 -0.53 -6.20
CA ALA A 164 -29.53 -1.43 -7.13
C ALA A 164 -30.61 -0.71 -7.95
N LEU A 165 -31.46 0.09 -7.31
CA LEU A 165 -32.50 0.89 -7.98
C LEU A 165 -31.89 1.91 -8.95
N ALA A 166 -30.85 2.63 -8.53
CA ALA A 166 -30.16 3.60 -9.37
C ALA A 166 -29.51 2.93 -10.60
N ARG A 167 -28.89 1.76 -10.43
CA ARG A 167 -28.31 0.97 -11.52
C ARG A 167 -29.35 0.40 -12.47
N TYR A 168 -30.53 0.05 -11.96
CA TYR A 168 -31.67 -0.35 -12.78
C TYR A 168 -32.23 0.81 -13.62
N GLY A 169 -32.02 2.06 -13.17
CA GLY A 169 -32.52 3.29 -13.80
C GLY A 169 -33.74 3.90 -13.11
N ASP A 170 -34.18 3.34 -11.97
CA ASP A 170 -35.28 3.89 -11.17
C ASP A 170 -34.79 4.95 -10.18
N LEU A 171 -34.33 6.08 -10.73
CA LEU A 171 -33.79 7.18 -9.94
C LEU A 171 -34.84 7.84 -9.03
N LYS A 172 -36.13 7.73 -9.37
CA LYS A 172 -37.22 8.28 -8.56
C LYS A 172 -37.31 7.54 -7.22
N ARG A 173 -37.45 6.22 -7.26
CA ARG A 173 -37.52 5.39 -6.05
C ARG A 173 -36.21 5.37 -5.29
N ALA A 174 -35.07 5.38 -5.99
CA ALA A 174 -33.75 5.48 -5.35
C ALA A 174 -33.60 6.77 -4.52
N ARG A 175 -34.06 7.92 -5.03
CA ARG A 175 -34.03 9.20 -4.30
C ARG A 175 -34.99 9.23 -3.11
N GLU A 176 -36.13 8.56 -3.22
CA GLU A 176 -37.04 8.40 -2.09
C GLU A 176 -36.38 7.62 -0.94
N LEU A 177 -35.79 6.46 -1.24
CA LEU A 177 -35.02 5.70 -0.24
C LEU A 177 -33.78 6.46 0.26
N THR A 178 -33.18 7.32 -0.56
CA THR A 178 -32.08 8.20 -0.13
C THR A 178 -32.54 9.12 0.99
N ASN A 179 -33.72 9.74 0.88
CA ASN A 179 -34.27 10.56 1.96
C ASN A 179 -34.51 9.73 3.24
N LYS A 180 -34.98 8.49 3.10
CA LYS A 180 -35.15 7.57 4.23
C LYS A 180 -33.84 7.18 4.89
N LEU A 181 -32.79 6.94 4.11
CA LEU A 181 -31.45 6.70 4.64
C LEU A 181 -30.94 7.90 5.44
N LYS A 182 -31.19 9.14 4.97
CA LYS A 182 -30.84 10.36 5.73
C LYS A 182 -31.56 10.43 7.07
N GLU A 183 -32.85 10.08 7.11
CA GLU A 183 -33.62 10.02 8.37
C GLU A 183 -32.99 9.02 9.36
N ILE A 184 -32.53 7.85 8.90
CA ILE A 184 -31.82 6.89 9.75
C ILE A 184 -30.52 7.51 10.29
N LEU A 185 -29.73 8.11 9.40
CA LEU A 185 -28.41 8.67 9.71
C LEU A 185 -28.42 9.89 10.64
N ILE A 186 -29.54 10.58 10.77
CA ILE A 186 -29.72 11.64 11.78
C ILE A 186 -29.79 11.05 13.19
N ASN A 187 -30.33 9.83 13.34
CA ASN A 187 -30.61 9.20 14.63
C ASN A 187 -29.50 8.27 15.10
N ILE A 188 -28.45 8.06 14.29
CA ILE A 188 -27.34 7.17 14.62
C ILE A 188 -26.01 7.86 14.41
N GLU A 189 -25.07 7.65 15.33
CA GLU A 189 -23.67 7.99 15.10
C GLU A 189 -23.00 6.82 14.38
N LEU A 190 -22.93 6.90 13.04
CA LEU A 190 -22.37 5.82 12.23
C LEU A 190 -20.85 5.95 12.12
N LYS A 191 -20.12 4.98 12.66
CA LYS A 191 -18.65 4.93 12.77
C LYS A 191 -18.07 3.61 12.23
N ASP A 192 -18.51 3.23 11.03
CA ASP A 192 -18.09 1.97 10.40
C ASP A 192 -17.77 2.25 8.92
N CYS A 193 -16.50 2.05 8.54
CA CYS A 193 -16.02 2.27 7.17
C CYS A 193 -16.71 1.36 6.15
N TYR A 194 -17.07 0.13 6.53
CA TYR A 194 -17.81 -0.79 5.66
C TYR A 194 -19.18 -0.23 5.32
N VAL A 195 -19.89 0.31 6.32
CA VAL A 195 -21.23 0.87 6.12
C VAL A 195 -21.15 2.21 5.39
N LEU A 196 -20.27 3.09 5.84
CA LEU A 196 -20.14 4.44 5.29
C LEU A 196 -19.69 4.45 3.83
N GLY A 197 -18.81 3.51 3.43
CA GLY A 197 -18.40 3.39 2.03
C GLY A 197 -19.60 3.12 1.10
N GLN A 198 -20.53 2.28 1.54
CA GLN A 198 -21.76 1.97 0.80
C GLN A 198 -22.76 3.13 0.82
N VAL A 199 -22.89 3.84 1.95
CA VAL A 199 -23.74 5.04 2.06
C VAL A 199 -23.27 6.13 1.09
N ILE A 200 -21.97 6.38 1.00
CA ILE A 200 -21.41 7.35 0.04
C ILE A 200 -21.70 6.91 -1.39
N GLU A 201 -21.47 5.64 -1.74
CA GLU A 201 -21.79 5.12 -3.08
C GLU A 201 -23.28 5.32 -3.42
N ALA A 202 -24.20 5.07 -2.48
CA ALA A 202 -25.63 5.28 -2.65
C ALA A 202 -26.01 6.74 -2.90
N PHE A 203 -25.42 7.66 -2.12
CA PHE A 203 -25.65 9.10 -2.31
C PHE A 203 -25.15 9.59 -3.66
N VAL A 204 -23.94 9.20 -4.07
CA VAL A 204 -23.40 9.55 -5.39
C VAL A 204 -24.26 8.94 -6.51
N ALA A 205 -24.71 7.69 -6.37
CA ALA A 205 -25.51 7.00 -7.36
C ALA A 205 -26.88 7.67 -7.63
N THR A 206 -27.40 8.45 -6.69
CA THR A 206 -28.68 9.19 -6.86
C THR A 206 -28.50 10.63 -7.33
N GLY A 207 -27.25 11.05 -7.53
CA GLY A 207 -26.86 12.37 -8.00
C GLY A 207 -26.69 13.41 -6.89
N LEU A 208 -26.51 13.00 -5.63
CA LEU A 208 -26.13 13.95 -4.58
C LEU A 208 -24.71 14.47 -4.86
N ASP A 209 -24.52 15.78 -4.73
CA ASP A 209 -23.21 16.41 -4.93
C ASP A 209 -22.17 15.80 -3.98
N PRO A 210 -21.10 15.17 -4.50
CA PRO A 210 -20.05 14.60 -3.67
C PRO A 210 -19.36 15.62 -2.75
N PHE A 211 -19.42 16.92 -3.08
CA PHE A 211 -18.87 18.01 -2.27
C PHE A 211 -19.86 18.55 -1.23
N SER A 212 -21.07 17.99 -1.14
CA SER A 212 -22.05 18.40 -0.13
C SER A 212 -21.51 18.18 1.29
N PRO A 213 -21.84 19.06 2.26
CA PRO A 213 -21.45 18.88 3.67
C PRO A 213 -21.86 17.53 4.27
N GLU A 214 -22.92 16.95 3.72
CA GLU A 214 -23.47 15.67 4.16
C GLU A 214 -22.59 14.48 3.78
N ILE A 215 -22.08 14.42 2.54
CA ILE A 215 -21.10 13.40 2.13
C ILE A 215 -19.74 13.69 2.78
N ASP A 216 -19.39 14.97 2.86
CA ASP A 216 -18.08 15.42 3.30
C ASP A 216 -17.71 14.95 4.72
N LYS A 217 -18.64 15.01 5.68
CA LYS A 217 -18.38 14.50 7.03
C LYS A 217 -18.04 13.00 7.05
N TYR A 218 -18.67 12.21 6.18
CA TYR A 218 -18.41 10.76 6.10
C TYR A 218 -17.10 10.47 5.38
N VAL A 219 -16.80 11.21 4.32
CA VAL A 219 -15.50 11.13 3.61
C VAL A 219 -14.35 11.40 4.59
N ARG A 220 -14.41 12.50 5.36
CA ARG A 220 -13.37 12.82 6.35
C ARG A 220 -13.22 11.74 7.42
N TYR A 221 -14.34 11.16 7.87
CA TYR A 221 -14.30 10.07 8.84
C TYR A 221 -13.57 8.85 8.27
N ILE A 222 -13.98 8.38 7.08
CA ILE A 222 -13.34 7.24 6.42
C ILE A 222 -11.86 7.54 6.15
N GLU A 223 -11.51 8.71 5.64
CA GLU A 223 -10.11 9.10 5.40
C GLU A 223 -9.25 8.98 6.67
N ASN A 224 -9.75 9.45 7.81
CA ASN A 224 -9.04 9.36 9.09
C ASN A 224 -8.89 7.91 9.55
N GLU A 225 -9.97 7.13 9.55
CA GLU A 225 -9.94 5.71 9.97
C GLU A 225 -9.02 4.87 9.08
N LEU A 226 -9.07 5.09 7.76
CA LEU A 226 -8.23 4.37 6.82
C LEU A 226 -6.76 4.79 6.96
N ARG A 227 -6.47 6.06 7.25
CA ARG A 227 -5.11 6.52 7.56
C ARG A 227 -4.56 5.84 8.81
N GLU A 228 -5.37 5.67 9.85
CA GLU A 228 -4.97 4.92 11.05
C GLU A 228 -4.81 3.42 10.76
N SER A 229 -5.69 2.84 9.94
CA SER A 229 -5.60 1.44 9.51
C SER A 229 -4.32 1.15 8.73
N VAL A 230 -3.85 2.09 7.91
CA VAL A 230 -2.55 1.97 7.22
C VAL A 230 -1.39 1.99 8.20
N LYS A 231 -1.43 2.83 9.24
CA LYS A 231 -0.36 2.93 10.25
C LYS A 231 -0.26 1.67 11.10
N THR A 232 -1.41 1.12 11.51
CA THR A 232 -1.48 -0.08 12.35
C THR A 232 -1.37 -1.38 11.54
N GLY A 233 -1.62 -1.29 10.24
CA GLY A 233 -1.66 -2.41 9.31
C GLY A 233 -3.06 -3.00 9.19
N ILE A 234 -3.46 -3.31 7.95
CA ILE A 234 -4.74 -3.96 7.65
C ILE A 234 -4.65 -5.46 7.99
N SER A 235 -5.53 -5.96 8.86
CA SER A 235 -5.62 -7.39 9.17
C SER A 235 -6.58 -8.10 8.21
N GLU A 236 -6.67 -9.43 8.27
CA GLU A 236 -7.69 -10.16 7.51
C GLU A 236 -9.12 -9.74 7.91
N THR A 237 -9.35 -9.45 9.19
CA THR A 237 -10.67 -9.10 9.71
C THR A 237 -11.10 -7.70 9.30
N THR A 238 -10.17 -6.73 9.23
CA THR A 238 -10.46 -5.34 8.84
C THR A 238 -10.31 -5.09 7.34
N PHE A 239 -9.89 -6.10 6.57
CA PHE A 239 -9.68 -5.97 5.12
C PHE A 239 -10.96 -5.54 4.39
N GLN A 240 -12.10 -6.17 4.69
CA GLN A 240 -13.37 -5.85 4.05
C GLN A 240 -13.81 -4.40 4.33
N GLU A 241 -13.70 -3.95 5.57
CA GLU A 241 -14.02 -2.58 5.99
C GLU A 241 -13.13 -1.57 5.25
N THR A 242 -11.84 -1.88 5.16
CA THR A 242 -10.85 -1.04 4.47
C THR A 242 -11.16 -0.93 2.98
N VAL A 243 -11.40 -2.05 2.31
CA VAL A 243 -11.64 -2.09 0.86
C VAL A 243 -12.96 -1.40 0.49
N VAL A 244 -14.04 -1.63 1.25
CA VAL A 244 -15.33 -0.98 1.00
C VAL A 244 -15.28 0.51 1.34
N GLY A 245 -14.59 0.89 2.41
CA GLY A 245 -14.31 2.29 2.74
C GLY A 245 -13.57 3.00 1.61
N LEU A 246 -12.50 2.37 1.09
CA LEU A 246 -11.74 2.87 -0.07
C LEU A 246 -12.64 3.02 -1.31
N MET A 247 -13.50 2.04 -1.61
CA MET A 247 -14.47 2.17 -2.71
C MET A 247 -15.39 3.38 -2.54
N GLY A 248 -15.89 3.64 -1.32
CA GLY A 248 -16.67 4.82 -1.01
C GLY A 248 -15.91 6.13 -1.24
N LEU A 249 -14.65 6.21 -0.79
CA LEU A 249 -13.79 7.35 -1.07
C LEU A 249 -13.61 7.56 -2.57
N ILE A 250 -13.30 6.49 -3.31
CA ILE A 250 -13.12 6.55 -4.77
C ILE A 250 -14.38 7.11 -5.45
N LYS A 251 -15.56 6.62 -5.06
CA LYS A 251 -16.85 7.05 -5.62
C LYS A 251 -17.21 8.49 -5.26
N SER A 252 -16.69 9.04 -4.15
CA SER A 252 -16.88 10.44 -3.84
C SER A 252 -16.17 11.38 -4.82
N HIS A 253 -15.22 10.89 -5.64
CA HIS A 253 -14.39 11.72 -6.53
C HIS A 253 -13.62 12.86 -5.84
N ARG A 254 -13.55 12.85 -4.50
CA ARG A 254 -12.82 13.86 -3.71
C ARG A 254 -11.38 13.51 -3.47
N VAL A 255 -11.10 12.22 -3.44
CA VAL A 255 -9.73 11.72 -3.36
C VAL A 255 -9.21 11.56 -4.78
N HIS A 256 -8.00 12.07 -5.00
CA HIS A 256 -7.26 11.83 -6.22
C HIS A 256 -6.42 10.56 -6.05
N LEU A 257 -6.07 9.90 -7.16
CA LEU A 257 -5.09 8.80 -7.11
C LEU A 257 -3.79 9.24 -6.43
N GLU A 258 -3.44 10.52 -6.50
CA GLU A 258 -2.22 11.08 -5.91
C GLU A 258 -2.30 11.31 -4.40
N ASP A 259 -3.45 11.09 -3.76
CA ASP A 259 -3.54 11.20 -2.31
C ASP A 259 -2.67 10.13 -1.65
N ASP A 260 -1.74 10.57 -0.79
CA ASP A 260 -0.84 9.71 -0.02
C ASP A 260 -1.60 8.56 0.67
N VAL A 261 -2.79 8.82 1.22
CA VAL A 261 -3.60 7.80 1.90
C VAL A 261 -4.07 6.74 0.92
N ILE A 262 -4.55 7.15 -0.25
CA ILE A 262 -5.04 6.23 -1.28
C ILE A 262 -3.88 5.36 -1.78
N GLN A 263 -2.72 5.97 -2.06
CA GLN A 263 -1.53 5.21 -2.48
C GLN A 263 -1.06 4.24 -1.40
N MET A 264 -1.02 4.67 -0.14
CA MET A 264 -0.63 3.79 0.97
C MET A 264 -1.64 2.65 1.17
N LEU A 265 -2.94 2.92 1.04
CA LEU A 265 -4.00 1.90 1.10
C LEU A 265 -3.87 0.89 -0.04
N ILE A 266 -3.62 1.35 -1.26
CA ILE A 266 -3.38 0.47 -2.41
C ILE A 266 -2.15 -0.40 -2.16
N ALA A 267 -1.05 0.19 -1.69
CA ALA A 267 0.15 -0.54 -1.34
C ALA A 267 -0.10 -1.59 -0.26
N GLU A 268 -0.87 -1.24 0.78
CA GLU A 268 -1.24 -2.18 1.83
C GLU A 268 -2.15 -3.30 1.30
N ILE A 269 -3.17 -3.01 0.47
CA ILE A 269 -4.02 -4.02 -0.18
C ILE A 269 -3.18 -4.95 -1.06
N LEU A 270 -2.22 -4.42 -1.81
CA LEU A 270 -1.35 -5.20 -2.70
C LEU A 270 -0.19 -5.91 -1.99
N LYS A 271 -0.05 -5.72 -0.67
CA LYS A 271 1.06 -6.27 0.12
C LYS A 271 1.09 -7.80 0.04
N TYR A 272 2.27 -8.31 -0.30
CA TYR A 272 2.56 -9.71 -0.55
C TYR A 272 3.70 -10.17 0.36
N PRO A 273 3.62 -11.39 0.96
CA PRO A 273 2.57 -12.41 0.83
C PRO A 273 1.43 -12.33 1.86
N GLU A 274 1.44 -11.32 2.72
CA GLU A 274 0.58 -11.26 3.92
C GLU A 274 -0.90 -11.20 3.53
N ARG A 275 -1.26 -10.37 2.55
CA ARG A 275 -2.64 -10.17 2.10
C ARG A 275 -2.87 -10.84 0.77
N ARG A 276 -2.14 -10.38 -0.25
CA ARG A 276 -2.14 -10.98 -1.59
C ARG A 276 -1.29 -12.23 -1.59
N LYS A 277 -1.80 -13.31 -2.15
CA LYS A 277 -1.17 -14.62 -2.20
C LYS A 277 -0.50 -14.86 -3.56
N PRO A 278 0.41 -15.85 -3.66
CA PRO A 278 1.14 -16.13 -4.91
C PRO A 278 0.22 -16.50 -6.08
N ASP A 279 -0.90 -17.13 -5.76
CA ASP A 279 -1.95 -17.54 -6.70
C ASP A 279 -2.82 -16.38 -7.21
N GLY A 280 -2.67 -15.17 -6.66
CA GLY A 280 -3.43 -13.98 -7.03
C GLY A 280 -4.60 -13.67 -6.11
N SER A 281 -4.95 -14.55 -5.17
CA SER A 281 -6.04 -14.33 -4.23
C SER A 281 -5.69 -13.32 -3.13
N TRP A 282 -6.71 -12.80 -2.46
CA TRP A 282 -6.57 -12.16 -1.15
C TRP A 282 -7.04 -13.14 -0.08
N TYR A 283 -6.13 -13.51 0.82
CA TYR A 283 -6.38 -14.44 1.92
C TYR A 283 -6.97 -15.81 1.50
N HIS A 284 -6.80 -16.23 0.23
CA HIS A 284 -7.48 -17.41 -0.33
C HIS A 284 -9.01 -17.38 -0.15
N ASP A 285 -9.59 -16.18 -0.16
CA ASP A 285 -11.01 -15.95 0.11
C ASP A 285 -11.66 -15.29 -1.13
N ALA A 286 -12.71 -15.94 -1.66
CA ALA A 286 -13.40 -15.49 -2.87
C ALA A 286 -14.07 -14.13 -2.70
N LYS A 287 -14.68 -13.88 -1.54
CA LYS A 287 -15.34 -12.62 -1.22
C LYS A 287 -14.33 -11.49 -1.13
N LYS A 288 -13.23 -11.69 -0.38
CA LYS A 288 -12.16 -10.69 -0.24
C LYS A 288 -11.48 -10.41 -1.58
N THR A 289 -11.26 -11.44 -2.39
CA THR A 289 -10.70 -11.29 -3.74
C THR A 289 -11.64 -10.51 -4.66
N ALA A 290 -12.94 -10.80 -4.65
CA ALA A 290 -13.93 -10.06 -5.43
C ALA A 290 -14.00 -8.58 -5.01
N LEU A 291 -14.00 -8.30 -3.71
CA LEU A 291 -13.98 -6.92 -3.20
C LEU A 291 -12.70 -6.17 -3.61
N ALA A 292 -11.54 -6.82 -3.52
CA ALA A 292 -10.28 -6.23 -3.95
C ALA A 292 -10.31 -5.90 -5.45
N LEU A 293 -10.82 -6.80 -6.29
CA LEU A 293 -11.00 -6.56 -7.72
C LEU A 293 -11.94 -5.39 -8.01
N LEU A 294 -13.06 -5.28 -7.30
CA LEU A 294 -14.00 -4.16 -7.44
C LEU A 294 -13.35 -2.82 -7.07
N ALA A 295 -12.57 -2.78 -5.98
CA ALA A 295 -11.84 -1.58 -5.58
C ALA A 295 -10.74 -1.22 -6.59
N LEU A 296 -9.94 -2.20 -7.04
CA LEU A 296 -8.90 -1.98 -8.05
C LEU A 296 -9.48 -1.49 -9.38
N ASN A 297 -10.61 -2.05 -9.82
CA ASN A 297 -11.31 -1.54 -11.00
C ASN A 297 -11.81 -0.10 -10.80
N ALA A 298 -12.37 0.22 -9.63
CA ALA A 298 -12.82 1.58 -9.33
C ALA A 298 -11.68 2.61 -9.41
N LEU A 299 -10.46 2.24 -9.00
CA LEU A 299 -9.25 3.07 -9.14
C LEU A 299 -8.89 3.33 -10.60
N GLY A 300 -9.09 2.35 -11.49
CA GLY A 300 -8.84 2.49 -12.93
C GLY A 300 -9.65 3.59 -13.61
N HIS A 301 -10.79 3.97 -13.02
CA HIS A 301 -11.67 5.04 -13.48
C HIS A 301 -11.42 6.40 -12.81
N MET A 302 -10.44 6.50 -11.91
CA MET A 302 -10.11 7.78 -11.29
C MET A 302 -9.38 8.72 -12.26
N PRO A 303 -9.65 10.04 -12.20
CA PRO A 303 -8.88 11.03 -12.96
C PRO A 303 -7.40 10.91 -12.60
N ARG A 304 -6.55 10.65 -13.59
CA ARG A 304 -5.10 10.73 -13.43
C ARG A 304 -4.69 12.19 -13.59
N VAL A 305 -3.95 12.71 -12.62
CA VAL A 305 -3.27 13.99 -12.78
C VAL A 305 -1.93 13.68 -13.43
N GLU A 306 -1.63 14.34 -14.55
CA GLU A 306 -0.32 14.19 -15.17
C GLU A 306 0.74 14.97 -14.37
N VAL A 307 1.49 14.26 -13.53
CA VAL A 307 2.72 14.82 -12.95
C VAL A 307 3.72 15.12 -14.06
N HIS A 308 4.06 16.40 -14.22
CA HIS A 308 5.05 16.84 -15.19
C HIS A 308 6.45 16.29 -14.82
N PRO A 309 7.22 15.68 -15.75
CA PRO A 309 8.52 15.03 -15.48
C PRO A 309 9.53 15.89 -14.71
N ARG A 310 9.43 17.21 -14.88
CA ARG A 310 10.22 18.21 -14.13
C ARG A 310 10.13 18.03 -12.61
N ILE A 311 8.96 17.71 -12.06
CA ILE A 311 8.75 17.54 -10.61
C ILE A 311 9.52 16.30 -10.10
N LEU A 312 9.55 15.22 -10.89
CA LEU A 312 10.35 14.03 -10.58
C LEU A 312 11.84 14.35 -10.54
N TYR A 313 12.36 15.06 -11.55
CA TYR A 313 13.76 15.47 -11.59
C TYR A 313 14.13 16.42 -10.45
N GLU A 314 13.25 17.35 -10.08
CA GLU A 314 13.45 18.27 -8.96
C GLU A 314 13.52 17.49 -7.62
N THR A 315 12.62 16.52 -7.41
CA THR A 315 12.63 15.65 -6.22
C THR A 315 13.88 14.79 -6.15
N ILE A 316 14.26 14.09 -7.24
CA ILE A 316 15.49 13.29 -7.29
C ILE A 316 16.70 14.17 -7.01
N GLY A 317 16.80 15.34 -7.65
CA GLY A 317 17.91 16.27 -7.46
C GLY A 317 18.00 16.82 -6.03
N LYS A 318 16.86 17.00 -5.34
CA LYS A 318 16.82 17.38 -3.92
C LYS A 318 17.46 16.30 -3.03
N TYR A 319 17.14 15.03 -3.27
CA TYR A 319 17.70 13.92 -2.49
C TYR A 319 19.15 13.60 -2.83
N GLU A 320 19.52 13.72 -4.10
CA GLU A 320 20.92 13.62 -4.54
C GLU A 320 21.80 14.65 -3.80
N LYS A 321 21.36 15.90 -3.70
CA LYS A 321 22.05 16.94 -2.93
C LYS A 321 22.22 16.57 -1.45
N LYS A 322 21.20 15.96 -0.83
CA LYS A 322 21.28 15.48 0.56
C LYS A 322 22.33 14.37 0.69
N ILE A 323 22.32 13.37 -0.19
CA ILE A 323 23.32 12.29 -0.18
C ILE A 323 24.73 12.87 -0.35
N ILE A 324 24.93 13.77 -1.31
CA ILE A 324 26.21 14.44 -1.53
C ILE A 324 26.68 15.19 -0.27
N SER A 325 25.78 15.87 0.45
CA SER A 325 26.15 16.56 1.70
C SER A 325 26.62 15.61 2.79
N VAL A 326 25.97 14.45 2.96
CA VAL A 326 26.38 13.44 3.94
C VAL A 326 27.74 12.83 3.58
N LEU A 327 27.99 12.58 2.29
CA LEU A 327 29.28 12.08 1.82
C LEU A 327 30.40 13.11 2.02
N ARG A 328 30.16 14.39 1.74
CA ARG A 328 31.13 15.46 2.01
C ARG A 328 31.45 15.60 3.49
N GLU A 329 30.43 15.56 4.35
CA GLU A 329 30.63 15.59 5.81
C GLU A 329 31.50 14.41 6.27
N TYR A 330 31.29 13.22 5.69
CA TYR A 330 32.13 12.07 5.97
C TYR A 330 33.60 12.26 5.54
N ASP A 331 33.82 12.75 4.32
CA ASP A 331 35.17 12.99 3.80
C ASP A 331 35.92 14.02 4.65
N GLU A 332 35.26 15.12 5.03
CA GLU A 332 35.83 16.16 5.90
C GLU A 332 36.16 15.61 7.28
N ASN A 333 35.25 14.82 7.87
CA ASN A 333 35.47 14.17 9.16
C ASN A 333 36.61 13.16 9.11
N THR A 334 36.72 12.39 8.04
CA THR A 334 37.79 11.42 7.82
C THR A 334 39.14 12.13 7.65
N ALA A 335 39.18 13.18 6.83
CA ALA A 335 40.37 14.01 6.65
C ALA A 335 40.81 14.70 7.96
N ARG A 336 39.85 15.16 8.79
CA ARG A 336 40.15 15.71 10.13
C ARG A 336 40.77 14.65 11.04
N LYS A 337 40.18 13.44 11.12
CA LYS A 337 40.73 12.35 11.93
C LYS A 337 42.10 11.90 11.46
N ILE A 338 42.32 11.77 10.16
CA ILE A 338 43.64 11.46 9.61
C ILE A 338 44.65 12.53 10.01
N ARG A 339 44.29 13.82 9.94
CA ARG A 339 45.15 14.92 10.41
C ARG A 339 45.44 14.84 11.91
N GLU A 340 44.46 14.51 12.74
CA GLU A 340 44.64 14.33 14.19
C GLU A 340 45.54 13.13 14.51
N ILE A 341 45.36 12.01 13.82
CA ILE A 341 46.21 10.83 13.94
C ILE A 341 47.64 11.16 13.52
N LYS A 342 47.83 11.83 12.37
CA LYS A 342 49.14 12.30 11.90
C LYS A 342 49.81 13.24 12.91
N LYS A 343 49.05 14.18 13.51
CA LYS A 343 49.55 15.05 14.59
C LYS A 343 49.95 14.24 15.82
N GLY A 344 49.13 13.28 16.24
CA GLY A 344 49.44 12.38 17.36
C GLY A 344 50.75 11.63 17.15
N TYR A 345 50.91 10.99 15.98
CA TYR A 345 52.16 10.30 15.61
C TYR A 345 53.36 11.25 15.57
N LEU A 346 53.20 12.48 15.07
CA LEU A 346 54.26 13.48 15.08
C LEU A 346 54.69 13.81 16.51
N PHE A 347 53.75 14.05 17.43
CA PHE A 347 54.07 14.32 18.83
C PHE A 347 54.74 13.12 19.51
N THR A 348 54.30 11.88 19.23
CA THR A 348 54.96 10.67 19.74
C THR A 348 56.39 10.55 19.21
N ALA A 349 56.62 10.81 17.92
CA ALA A 349 57.95 10.77 17.32
C ALA A 349 58.89 11.84 17.91
N LEU A 350 58.38 13.06 18.11
CA LEU A 350 59.11 14.13 18.79
C LEU A 350 59.46 13.75 20.25
N GLY A 351 58.52 13.18 20.99
CA GLY A 351 58.74 12.73 22.37
C GLY A 351 59.78 11.61 22.49
N ILE A 352 59.78 10.65 21.56
CA ILE A 352 60.80 9.59 21.48
C ILE A 352 62.17 10.20 21.16
N SER A 353 62.23 11.11 20.19
CA SER A 353 63.49 11.76 19.79
C SER A 353 64.09 12.59 20.93
N ALA A 354 63.25 13.34 21.66
CA ALA A 354 63.67 14.10 22.83
C ALA A 354 64.18 13.18 23.96
N SER A 355 63.50 12.05 24.20
CA SER A 355 63.95 11.05 25.19
C SER A 355 65.30 10.45 24.82
N ILE A 356 65.50 10.09 23.55
CA ILE A 356 66.78 9.57 23.04
C ILE A 356 67.89 10.60 23.23
N LEU A 357 67.63 11.86 22.87
CA LEU A 357 68.60 12.95 23.04
C LEU A 357 68.97 13.16 24.51
N ALA A 358 67.99 13.12 25.42
CA ALA A 358 68.22 13.24 26.85
C ALA A 358 69.08 12.08 27.40
N ILE A 359 68.82 10.85 26.95
CA ILE A 359 69.62 9.67 27.32
C ILE A 359 71.06 9.83 26.82
N ILE A 360 71.26 10.31 25.60
CA ILE A 360 72.60 10.53 25.04
C ILE A 360 73.35 11.59 25.84
N LEU A 361 72.73 12.73 26.12
CA LEU A 361 73.32 13.79 26.93
C LEU A 361 73.67 13.31 28.34
N LEU A 362 72.84 12.44 28.93
CA LEU A 362 73.11 11.83 30.22
C LEU A 362 74.33 10.88 30.14
N ILE A 363 74.41 10.05 29.10
CA ILE A 363 75.52 9.09 28.92
C ILE A 363 76.83 9.84 28.68
N THR A 364 76.86 10.88 27.84
CA THR A 364 78.07 11.66 27.58
C THR A 364 78.53 12.45 28.80
N HIS A 365 77.60 12.89 29.64
CA HIS A 365 77.93 13.54 30.92
C HIS A 365 78.51 12.56 31.95
N LEU A 366 77.99 11.33 32.02
CA LEU A 366 78.40 10.32 33.01
C LEU A 366 79.65 9.54 32.60
N LEU A 367 79.97 9.45 31.31
CA LEU A 367 81.10 8.68 30.78
C LEU A 367 81.95 9.56 29.85
N PRO A 368 82.84 10.43 30.39
CA PRO A 368 83.72 11.28 29.59
C PRO A 368 84.86 10.46 28.96
N ASN A 369 84.51 9.61 28.00
CA ASN A 369 85.46 8.91 27.16
C ASN A 369 85.17 9.27 25.69
N PRO A 370 86.05 10.05 25.03
CA PRO A 370 85.81 10.58 23.69
C PRO A 370 85.63 9.47 22.64
N THR A 371 86.14 8.28 22.89
CA THR A 371 85.98 7.11 22.01
C THR A 371 84.56 6.55 22.06
N ILE A 372 83.97 6.50 23.25
CA ILE A 372 82.60 6.04 23.47
C ILE A 372 81.60 7.10 22.96
N GLU A 373 81.92 8.38 23.16
CA GLU A 373 81.14 9.50 22.65
C GLU A 373 81.05 9.47 21.12
N ASN A 374 82.19 9.34 20.41
CA ASN A 374 82.20 9.22 18.96
C ASN A 374 81.44 7.98 18.46
N PHE A 375 81.57 6.83 19.16
CA PHE A 375 80.84 5.62 18.78
C PHE A 375 79.31 5.78 18.92
N ILE A 376 78.84 6.39 20.01
CA ILE A 376 77.41 6.65 20.24
C ILE A 376 76.86 7.64 19.20
N VAL A 377 77.61 8.71 18.91
CA VAL A 377 77.21 9.75 17.95
C VAL A 377 77.22 9.22 16.51
N GLU A 378 78.25 8.50 16.10
CA GLU A 378 78.36 8.06 14.70
C GLU A 378 77.50 6.84 14.40
N THR A 379 77.32 5.92 15.34
CA THR A 379 76.68 4.62 15.05
C THR A 379 75.22 4.57 15.50
N ILE A 380 74.95 4.98 16.74
CA ILE A 380 73.61 4.85 17.33
C ILE A 380 72.73 6.02 16.90
N LEU A 381 73.26 7.24 16.93
CA LEU A 381 72.51 8.43 16.54
C LEU A 381 72.20 8.47 15.04
N SER A 382 73.13 8.06 14.18
CA SER A 382 72.89 8.03 12.73
C SER A 382 71.83 6.99 12.35
N SER A 383 71.91 5.78 12.91
CA SER A 383 70.96 4.69 12.63
C SER A 383 69.56 4.97 13.18
N LEU A 384 69.46 5.55 14.38
CA LEU A 384 68.18 5.98 14.95
C LEU A 384 67.58 7.14 14.17
N SER A 385 68.39 8.12 13.74
CA SER A 385 67.93 9.25 12.94
C SER A 385 67.38 8.81 11.59
N VAL A 386 68.08 7.91 10.89
CA VAL A 386 67.64 7.37 9.60
C VAL A 386 66.36 6.52 9.75
N SER A 387 66.29 5.68 10.79
CA SER A 387 65.11 4.86 11.06
C SER A 387 63.89 5.69 11.42
N ALA A 388 64.05 6.70 12.29
CA ALA A 388 62.99 7.64 12.65
C ALA A 388 62.52 8.45 11.44
N PHE A 389 63.44 8.96 10.62
CA PHE A 389 63.11 9.72 9.42
C PHE A 389 62.36 8.86 8.39
N LYS A 390 62.78 7.61 8.19
CA LYS A 390 62.09 6.66 7.30
C LYS A 390 60.67 6.36 7.80
N LYS A 391 60.49 6.13 9.11
CA LYS A 391 59.18 5.88 9.71
C LYS A 391 58.25 7.09 9.60
N VAL A 392 58.76 8.30 9.84
CA VAL A 392 58.00 9.55 9.67
C VAL A 392 57.64 9.78 8.20
N HIS A 393 58.56 9.49 7.27
CA HIS A 393 58.31 9.61 5.84
C HIS A 393 57.25 8.59 5.34
N GLU A 394 57.30 7.35 5.82
CA GLU A 394 56.28 6.33 5.54
C GLU A 394 54.90 6.73 6.10
N LEU A 395 54.85 7.26 7.32
CA LEU A 395 53.61 7.73 7.97
C LEU A 395 53.01 9.00 7.35
N THR A 396 53.79 9.77 6.58
CA THR A 396 53.31 10.98 5.90
C THR A 396 52.85 10.74 4.46
N ARG A 397 53.25 9.61 3.85
CA ARG A 397 52.84 9.19 2.49
C ARG A 397 51.48 8.47 2.41
N ILE A 398 51.02 7.88 3.52
CA ILE A 398 49.64 7.39 3.71
C ILE A 398 48.79 8.59 4.12
#